data_AF-A0A7Y0MEV3-F1
#
_entry.id   AF-A0A7Y0MEV3-F1
#
_cell.length_a   1.000
_cell.length_b   1.000
_cell.length_c   1.000
_cell.angle_alpha   90.00
_cell.angle_beta   90.00
_cell.angle_gamma   90.00
#
_symmetry.space_group_name_H-M   'P 1'
#
loop_
_entity.id
_entity.type
_entity.pdbx_description
1 polymer ?
#
loop_
_entity_poly.entity_id
_entity_poly.type
_entity_poly.pdbx_seq_one_letter_code
_entity_poly.pdbx_strand_id
1 'polypeptide(L)'
;MENLMGGYQKDVKSVPIGSIVREVQNVVQSHGVGSLVALTRAYANWGRADMAAYRREMLENGVEPVQVFSFNQDVKNAADIELVVDALEVATDSPWVDVFVIVSGDGGYIPLIRRLHVLGKYTMVVTTSHFASGRVSKLLRSAADHFHTIQLDDGAVAESSVTAETSRIPTITEYKQSIDAFLKKDPTLTVNGRVQGAGLGTLLRKRWPDGDYKNFGHRTLGSFVEEHCGKQMFRPNTTNLAPATGELASIR
;
A
#
# COMPACT_ATOMS: atom_id res chain seq x y z
N MET A 1 0.39 10.49 -11.24
CA MET A 1 0.99 9.51 -10.29
C MET A 1 2.27 10.02 -9.67
N GLU A 2 3.20 10.58 -10.45
CA GLU A 2 4.46 11.14 -9.92
C GLU A 2 4.26 12.16 -8.77
N ASN A 3 3.34 13.11 -8.96
CA ASN A 3 3.03 14.17 -7.98
C ASN A 3 2.25 13.69 -6.75
N LEU A 4 1.66 12.49 -6.81
CA LEU A 4 0.97 11.85 -5.67
C LEU A 4 1.92 10.96 -4.85
N MET A 5 3.02 10.52 -5.47
CA MET A 5 3.94 9.51 -4.94
C MET A 5 5.35 10.05 -4.64
N GLY A 6 5.64 11.30 -4.99
CA GLY A 6 6.94 11.95 -4.79
C GLY A 6 8.08 11.37 -5.63
N GLY A 7 7.76 10.91 -6.84
CA GLY A 7 8.72 10.27 -7.75
C GLY A 7 8.79 8.75 -7.60
N TYR A 8 9.46 8.12 -8.57
CA TYR A 8 9.41 6.67 -8.79
C TYR A 8 10.48 5.85 -8.04
N GLN A 9 11.16 6.41 -7.03
CA GLN A 9 12.43 5.86 -6.52
C GLN A 9 12.36 4.99 -5.24
N LYS A 10 11.19 4.76 -4.64
CA LYS A 10 11.09 3.90 -3.44
C LYS A 10 9.87 3.01 -3.51
N ASP A 11 10.01 1.71 -3.26
CA ASP A 11 8.98 0.67 -3.19
C ASP A 11 7.56 1.23 -2.96
N VAL A 12 6.89 1.60 -4.05
CA VAL A 12 5.59 2.28 -4.04
C VAL A 12 4.45 1.28 -3.75
N LYS A 13 4.76 0.01 -3.43
CA LYS A 13 3.82 -1.13 -3.32
C LYS A 13 2.73 -0.97 -2.24
N SER A 14 2.71 0.15 -1.53
CA SER A 14 1.85 0.40 -0.37
C SER A 14 0.69 1.38 -0.61
N VAL A 15 0.60 2.04 -1.77
CA VAL A 15 -0.46 3.04 -1.98
C VAL A 15 -1.71 2.38 -2.52
N PRO A 16 -2.82 2.37 -1.76
CA PRO A 16 -4.04 1.69 -2.18
C PRO A 16 -4.81 2.59 -3.16
N ILE A 17 -4.51 2.50 -4.47
CA ILE A 17 -5.17 3.33 -5.50
C ILE A 17 -6.68 3.13 -5.40
N GLY A 18 -7.15 1.89 -5.26
CA GLY A 18 -8.59 1.63 -5.13
C GLY A 18 -9.23 2.32 -3.92
N SER A 19 -8.51 2.52 -2.82
CA SER A 19 -9.02 3.30 -1.68
C SER A 19 -8.97 4.80 -1.96
N ILE A 20 -7.92 5.30 -2.62
CA ILE A 20 -7.84 6.70 -3.02
C ILE A 20 -8.98 7.06 -3.96
N VAL A 21 -9.20 6.28 -5.02
CA VAL A 21 -10.26 6.55 -6.01
C VAL A 21 -11.64 6.58 -5.33
N ARG A 22 -11.93 5.61 -4.46
CA ARG A 22 -13.18 5.57 -3.69
C ARG A 22 -13.33 6.79 -2.78
N GLU A 23 -12.25 7.18 -2.10
CA GLU A 23 -12.32 8.34 -1.22
C GLU A 23 -12.51 9.64 -1.98
N VAL A 24 -11.86 9.81 -3.14
CA VAL A 24 -12.13 10.96 -4.04
C VAL A 24 -13.61 10.99 -4.42
N GLN A 25 -14.19 9.86 -4.82
CA GLN A 25 -15.61 9.78 -5.18
C GLN A 25 -16.52 10.14 -4.00
N ASN A 26 -16.22 9.66 -2.80
CA ASN A 26 -16.97 9.97 -1.58
C ASN A 26 -16.91 11.47 -1.23
N VAL A 27 -15.74 12.08 -1.35
CA VAL A 27 -15.55 13.52 -1.08
C VAL A 27 -16.36 14.35 -2.07
N VAL A 28 -16.36 13.99 -3.35
CA VAL A 28 -17.17 14.70 -4.38
C VAL A 28 -18.66 14.57 -4.09
N GLN A 29 -19.13 13.36 -3.79
CA GLN A 29 -20.55 13.12 -3.49
C GLN A 29 -21.01 13.83 -2.22
N SER A 30 -20.21 13.79 -1.14
CA SER A 30 -20.55 14.45 0.14
C SER A 30 -20.66 15.98 0.02
N HIS A 31 -19.95 16.58 -0.93
CA HIS A 31 -20.03 18.03 -1.19
C HIS A 31 -21.20 18.43 -2.10
N GLY A 32 -21.90 17.46 -2.71
CA GLY A 32 -23.08 17.72 -3.54
C GLY A 32 -22.78 18.52 -4.81
N VAL A 33 -21.51 18.59 -5.23
CA VAL A 33 -21.08 19.42 -6.39
C VAL A 33 -21.23 18.69 -7.72
N GLY A 34 -21.43 17.37 -7.73
CA GLY A 34 -21.65 16.59 -8.95
C GLY A 34 -22.50 15.34 -8.72
N SER A 35 -23.19 14.89 -9.76
CA SER A 35 -24.09 13.73 -9.73
C SER A 35 -23.54 12.50 -10.46
N LEU A 36 -22.68 12.71 -11.48
CA LEU A 36 -22.10 11.66 -12.31
C LEU A 36 -20.65 11.99 -12.64
N VAL A 37 -19.80 10.97 -12.69
CA VAL A 37 -18.41 11.11 -13.16
C VAL A 37 -18.40 11.01 -14.68
N ALA A 38 -17.99 12.10 -15.35
CA ALA A 38 -17.88 12.16 -16.80
C ALA A 38 -16.66 11.38 -17.33
N LEU A 39 -15.50 11.58 -16.69
CA LEU A 39 -14.23 10.96 -17.03
C LEU A 39 -13.33 10.87 -15.81
N THR A 40 -12.49 9.84 -15.76
CA THR A 40 -11.46 9.68 -14.73
C THR A 40 -10.17 9.21 -15.40
N ARG A 41 -9.13 10.04 -15.34
CA ARG A 41 -7.87 9.80 -16.06
C ARG A 41 -6.66 9.88 -15.13
N ALA A 42 -5.66 9.06 -15.40
CA ALA A 42 -4.38 9.09 -14.70
C ALA A 42 -3.21 9.23 -15.68
N TYR A 43 -2.43 10.29 -15.50
CA TYR A 43 -1.31 10.67 -16.35
C TYR A 43 0.01 10.14 -15.79
N ALA A 44 0.72 9.34 -16.60
CA ALA A 44 2.05 8.82 -16.32
C ALA A 44 2.69 8.20 -17.56
N ASN A 45 3.99 7.90 -17.48
CA ASN A 45 4.62 6.96 -18.40
C ASN A 45 4.32 5.51 -17.96
N TRP A 46 3.18 4.98 -18.41
CA TRP A 46 2.71 3.62 -18.12
C TRP A 46 3.47 2.51 -18.87
N GLY A 47 4.36 2.87 -19.79
CA GLY A 47 5.27 1.95 -20.47
C GLY A 47 6.40 1.42 -19.58
N ARG A 48 6.61 2.04 -18.42
CA ARG A 48 7.65 1.60 -17.46
C ARG A 48 7.23 0.30 -16.76
N ALA A 49 8.19 -0.60 -16.57
CA ALA A 49 7.94 -1.90 -15.94
C ALA A 49 7.46 -1.78 -14.48
N ASP A 50 7.95 -0.79 -13.74
CA ASP A 50 7.53 -0.49 -12.35
C ASP A 50 6.09 0.05 -12.26
N MET A 51 5.49 0.47 -13.37
CA MET A 51 4.11 0.97 -13.44
C MET A 51 3.07 -0.10 -13.78
N ALA A 52 3.47 -1.32 -14.12
CA ALA A 52 2.55 -2.34 -14.64
C ALA A 52 1.46 -2.75 -13.63
N ALA A 53 1.78 -2.83 -12.34
CA ALA A 53 0.82 -3.14 -11.29
C ALA A 53 -0.21 -2.01 -11.10
N TYR A 54 0.27 -0.76 -11.03
CA TYR A 54 -0.60 0.41 -10.90
C TYR A 54 -1.50 0.61 -12.12
N ARG A 55 -0.98 0.37 -13.34
CA ARG A 55 -1.80 0.45 -14.56
C ARG A 55 -2.98 -0.52 -14.48
N ARG A 56 -2.76 -1.74 -13.98
CA ARG A 56 -3.82 -2.72 -13.79
C ARG A 56 -4.83 -2.24 -12.74
N GLU A 57 -4.36 -1.78 -11.59
CA GLU A 57 -5.23 -1.29 -10.52
C GLU A 57 -6.05 -0.06 -10.94
N MET A 58 -5.49 0.86 -11.74
CA MET A 58 -6.22 1.99 -12.31
C MET A 58 -7.40 1.51 -13.17
N LEU A 59 -7.16 0.58 -14.09
CA LEU A 59 -8.20 0.03 -14.95
C LEU A 59 -9.29 -0.70 -14.16
N GLU A 60 -8.90 -1.48 -13.15
CA GLU A 60 -9.83 -2.19 -12.26
C GLU A 60 -10.73 -1.24 -11.46
N ASN A 61 -10.28 0.00 -11.22
CA ASN A 61 -11.05 1.04 -10.54
C ASN A 61 -11.69 2.06 -11.50
N GLY A 62 -11.75 1.76 -12.80
CA GLY A 62 -12.41 2.63 -13.79
C GLY A 62 -11.64 3.92 -14.10
N VAL A 63 -10.34 3.97 -13.82
CA VAL A 63 -9.46 5.09 -14.14
C VAL A 63 -8.72 4.79 -15.43
N GLU A 64 -8.92 5.63 -16.45
CA GLU A 64 -8.25 5.54 -17.74
C GLU A 64 -6.77 5.95 -17.62
N PRO A 65 -5.81 5.05 -17.88
CA PRO A 65 -4.40 5.40 -17.91
C PRO A 65 -4.04 6.14 -19.20
N VAL A 66 -3.69 7.42 -19.11
CA VAL A 66 -3.20 8.22 -20.23
C VAL A 66 -1.67 8.10 -20.31
N GLN A 67 -1.18 7.50 -21.39
CA GLN A 67 0.25 7.29 -21.62
C GLN A 67 0.93 8.59 -22.02
N VAL A 68 1.89 9.01 -21.21
CA VAL A 68 2.72 10.19 -21.47
C VAL A 68 4.13 9.73 -21.82
N PHE A 69 4.61 10.15 -22.99
CA PHE A 69 5.97 9.86 -23.44
C PHE A 69 6.90 11.02 -23.09
N SER A 70 7.95 10.74 -22.33
CA SER A 70 9.04 11.69 -22.12
C SER A 70 10.12 11.40 -23.17
N PHE A 71 10.27 12.28 -24.16
CA PHE A 71 11.24 12.10 -25.25
C PHE A 71 12.70 12.23 -24.80
N ASN A 72 12.94 12.86 -23.64
CA ASN A 72 14.24 12.96 -22.97
C ASN A 72 14.07 12.73 -21.46
N GLN A 73 15.10 12.20 -20.79
CA GLN A 73 15.12 11.97 -19.34
C GLN A 73 14.91 13.27 -18.53
N ASP A 74 15.08 14.44 -19.16
CA ASP A 74 15.00 15.75 -18.53
C ASP A 74 13.61 16.40 -18.55
N VAL A 75 12.60 15.83 -19.23
CA VAL A 75 11.24 16.41 -19.24
C VAL A 75 10.47 15.95 -18.00
N LYS A 76 10.78 16.58 -16.87
CA LYS A 76 10.19 16.28 -15.55
C LYS A 76 8.70 16.62 -15.41
N ASN A 77 8.15 17.41 -16.35
CA ASN A 77 6.78 17.93 -16.24
C ASN A 77 5.85 17.47 -17.37
N ALA A 78 6.24 16.44 -18.15
CA ALA A 78 5.45 16.01 -19.31
C ALA A 78 4.02 15.60 -18.92
N ALA A 79 3.88 14.87 -17.81
CA ALA A 79 2.57 14.40 -17.34
C ALA A 79 1.69 15.56 -16.83
N ASP A 80 2.30 16.57 -16.20
CA ASP A 80 1.56 17.74 -15.72
C ASP A 80 1.07 18.60 -16.88
N ILE A 81 1.90 18.77 -17.92
CA ILE A 81 1.52 19.50 -19.14
C ILE A 81 0.37 18.78 -19.84
N GLU A 82 0.46 17.46 -20.02
CA GLU A 82 -0.60 16.67 -20.67
C GLU A 82 -1.92 16.78 -19.91
N LEU A 83 -1.88 16.69 -18.57
CA LEU A 83 -3.06 16.84 -17.72
C LEU A 83 -3.67 18.24 -17.89
N VAL A 84 -2.86 19.29 -17.87
CA VAL A 84 -3.34 20.68 -18.03
C VAL A 84 -4.01 20.89 -19.38
N VAL A 85 -3.42 20.36 -20.46
CA VAL A 85 -3.99 20.47 -21.80
C VAL A 85 -5.33 19.76 -21.87
N ASP A 86 -5.41 18.49 -21.45
CA ASP A 86 -6.65 17.70 -21.49
C ASP A 86 -7.76 18.33 -20.62
N ALA A 87 -7.41 18.83 -19.42
CA ALA A 87 -8.39 19.49 -18.56
C ALA A 87 -8.99 20.75 -19.19
N LEU A 88 -8.17 21.54 -19.91
CA LEU A 88 -8.65 22.75 -20.60
C LEU A 88 -9.47 22.42 -21.85
N GLU A 89 -9.11 21.36 -22.57
CA GLU A 89 -9.89 20.84 -23.70
C GLU A 89 -11.27 20.39 -23.22
N VAL A 90 -11.34 19.55 -22.17
CA VAL A 90 -12.61 19.13 -21.55
C VAL A 90 -13.42 20.34 -21.08
N ALA A 91 -12.80 21.32 -20.43
CA ALA A 91 -13.51 22.50 -19.92
C ALA A 91 -14.11 23.36 -21.04
N THR A 92 -13.52 23.34 -22.23
CA THR A 92 -13.94 24.13 -23.40
C THR A 92 -14.94 23.35 -24.26
N ASP A 93 -14.65 22.09 -24.55
CA ASP A 93 -15.39 21.28 -25.52
C ASP A 93 -16.57 20.55 -24.88
N SER A 94 -16.51 20.31 -23.56
CA SER A 94 -17.58 19.69 -22.79
C SER A 94 -18.15 20.67 -21.75
N PRO A 95 -18.94 21.68 -22.18
CA PRO A 95 -19.44 22.73 -21.28
C PRO A 95 -20.34 22.19 -20.16
N TRP A 96 -20.89 20.98 -20.31
CA TRP A 96 -21.69 20.27 -19.31
C TRP A 96 -20.87 19.63 -18.17
N VAL A 97 -19.54 19.62 -18.27
CA VAL A 97 -18.65 19.21 -17.17
C VAL A 97 -18.39 20.43 -16.30
N ASP A 98 -19.05 20.51 -15.14
CA ASP A 98 -18.99 21.68 -14.27
C ASP A 98 -17.95 21.57 -13.15
N VAL A 99 -17.55 20.35 -12.80
CA VAL A 99 -16.64 20.06 -11.68
C VAL A 99 -15.37 19.40 -12.18
N PHE A 100 -14.23 19.97 -11.77
CA PHE A 100 -12.90 19.43 -12.03
C PHE A 100 -12.24 19.03 -10.72
N VAL A 101 -11.88 17.76 -10.61
CA VAL A 101 -11.19 17.20 -9.44
C VAL A 101 -9.74 16.91 -9.80
N ILE A 102 -8.81 17.70 -9.24
CA ILE A 102 -7.38 17.57 -9.48
C ILE A 102 -6.77 16.80 -8.32
N VAL A 103 -6.30 15.58 -8.60
CA VAL A 103 -5.66 14.72 -7.59
C VAL A 103 -4.15 14.93 -7.61
N SER A 104 -3.66 15.97 -6.92
CA SER A 104 -2.24 16.33 -6.83
C SER A 104 -1.94 17.22 -5.62
N GLY A 105 -0.72 17.11 -5.08
CA GLY A 105 -0.18 18.02 -4.06
C GLY A 105 0.65 19.18 -4.62
N ASP A 106 0.84 19.26 -5.94
CA ASP A 106 1.74 20.21 -6.60
C ASP A 106 1.11 21.60 -6.78
N GLY A 107 1.83 22.65 -6.36
CA GLY A 107 1.44 24.04 -6.57
C GLY A 107 1.46 24.49 -8.04
N GLY A 108 2.10 23.73 -8.93
CA GLY A 108 2.12 23.97 -10.37
C GLY A 108 0.74 24.02 -11.03
N TYR A 109 -0.30 23.50 -10.39
CA TYR A 109 -1.68 23.49 -10.90
C TYR A 109 -2.49 24.77 -10.61
N ILE A 110 -1.95 25.74 -9.87
CA ILE A 110 -2.66 27.01 -9.58
C ILE A 110 -3.09 27.76 -10.87
N PRO A 111 -2.28 27.88 -11.93
CA PRO A 111 -2.71 28.49 -13.18
C PRO A 111 -3.89 27.76 -13.85
N LEU A 112 -3.91 26.42 -13.81
CA LEU A 112 -5.02 25.61 -14.32
C LEU A 112 -6.31 25.93 -13.54
N ILE A 113 -6.25 25.91 -12.21
CA ILE A 113 -7.39 26.23 -11.33
C ILE A 113 -7.97 27.61 -11.67
N ARG A 114 -7.11 28.63 -11.77
CA ARG A 114 -7.54 29.99 -12.15
C ARG A 114 -8.20 30.03 -13.51
N ARG A 115 -7.68 29.27 -14.48
CA ARG A 115 -8.27 29.22 -15.82
C ARG A 115 -9.62 28.53 -15.82
N LEU A 116 -9.77 27.43 -15.07
CA LEU A 116 -11.05 26.74 -14.87
C LEU A 116 -12.10 27.66 -14.23
N HIS A 117 -11.74 28.47 -13.24
CA HIS A 117 -12.65 29.48 -12.66
C HIS A 117 -13.10 30.53 -13.67
N VAL A 118 -12.19 31.00 -14.55
CA VAL A 118 -12.56 31.91 -15.64
C VAL A 118 -13.57 31.27 -16.61
N LEU A 119 -13.50 29.95 -16.79
CA LEU A 119 -14.44 29.16 -17.58
C LEU A 119 -15.72 28.78 -16.80
N GLY A 120 -15.91 29.31 -15.59
CA GLY A 120 -17.08 29.05 -14.75
C GLY A 120 -17.13 27.65 -14.15
N LYS A 121 -15.98 26.97 -14.03
CA LYS A 121 -15.88 25.61 -13.49
C LYS A 121 -15.57 25.62 -12.01
N TYR A 122 -16.17 24.69 -11.28
CA TYR A 122 -15.88 24.42 -9.88
C TYR A 122 -14.64 23.53 -9.77
N THR A 123 -13.72 23.85 -8.87
CA THR A 123 -12.47 23.11 -8.69
C THR A 123 -12.34 22.50 -7.30
N MET A 124 -12.02 21.21 -7.29
CA MET A 124 -11.65 20.49 -6.08
C MET A 124 -10.23 19.96 -6.24
N VAL A 125 -9.39 20.20 -5.24
CA VAL A 125 -8.05 19.60 -5.17
C VAL A 125 -8.04 18.53 -4.09
N VAL A 126 -7.58 17.34 -4.45
CA VAL A 126 -7.41 16.24 -3.52
C VAL A 126 -5.94 15.81 -3.50
N THR A 127 -5.39 15.63 -2.31
CA THR A 127 -4.03 15.09 -2.14
C THR A 127 -4.06 13.99 -1.09
N THR A 128 -3.02 13.16 -1.06
CA THR A 128 -2.77 12.22 0.04
C THR A 128 -1.90 12.87 1.11
N SER A 129 -1.91 12.30 2.32
CA SER A 129 -1.06 12.70 3.45
C SER A 129 0.38 12.13 3.41
N HIS A 130 0.75 11.38 2.36
CA HIS A 130 1.99 10.62 2.34
C HIS A 130 3.26 11.51 2.34
N PHE A 131 4.33 11.03 2.97
CA PHE A 131 5.59 11.76 3.17
C PHE A 131 6.28 12.26 1.87
N ALA A 132 5.87 11.71 0.73
CA ALA A 132 6.44 11.99 -0.59
C ALA A 132 5.61 12.99 -1.42
N SER A 133 4.34 13.24 -1.06
CA SER A 133 3.66 14.45 -1.50
C SER A 133 4.33 15.62 -0.78
N GLY A 134 5.18 16.35 -1.51
CA GLY A 134 5.88 17.54 -0.99
C GLY A 134 4.91 18.48 -0.27
N ARG A 135 5.42 19.33 0.64
CA ARG A 135 4.60 20.29 1.40
C ARG A 135 3.59 20.96 0.47
N VAL A 136 2.33 20.55 0.58
CA VAL A 136 1.23 21.14 -0.18
C VAL A 136 1.30 22.64 0.04
N SER A 137 1.49 23.39 -1.04
CA SER A 137 1.59 24.85 -0.94
C SER A 137 0.32 25.41 -0.29
N LYS A 138 0.47 26.26 0.73
CA LYS A 138 -0.66 26.99 1.33
C LYS A 138 -1.49 27.72 0.27
N LEU A 139 -0.83 28.15 -0.81
CA LEU A 139 -1.47 28.82 -1.94
C LEU A 139 -2.39 27.89 -2.74
N LEU A 140 -2.05 26.60 -2.88
CA LEU A 140 -2.89 25.64 -3.58
C LEU A 140 -4.20 25.42 -2.83
N ARG A 141 -4.14 25.34 -1.49
CA ARG A 141 -5.33 25.21 -0.63
C ARG A 141 -6.28 26.40 -0.74
N SER A 142 -5.74 27.61 -0.92
CA SER A 142 -6.55 28.83 -1.08
C SER A 142 -7.02 29.09 -2.51
N ALA A 143 -6.46 28.38 -3.50
CA ALA A 143 -6.76 28.63 -4.91
C ALA A 143 -7.99 27.88 -5.40
N ALA A 144 -8.24 26.66 -4.89
CA ALA A 144 -9.38 25.84 -5.27
C ALA A 144 -10.64 26.18 -4.45
N ASP A 145 -11.81 25.88 -4.99
CA ASP A 145 -13.09 26.03 -4.26
C ASP A 145 -13.18 25.05 -3.08
N HIS A 146 -12.65 23.85 -3.27
CA HIS A 146 -12.50 22.87 -2.19
C HIS A 146 -11.12 22.22 -2.21
N PHE A 147 -10.62 21.92 -1.01
CA PHE A 147 -9.37 21.21 -0.81
C PHE A 147 -9.55 20.10 0.21
N HIS A 148 -9.21 18.87 -0.17
CA HIS A 148 -9.28 17.70 0.69
C HIS A 148 -7.92 16.99 0.78
N THR A 149 -7.59 16.52 1.98
CA THR A 149 -6.44 15.62 2.19
C THR A 149 -6.98 14.26 2.60
N ILE A 150 -6.82 13.28 1.72
CA ILE A 150 -7.03 11.88 2.06
C ILE A 150 -5.95 11.51 3.06
N GLN A 151 -6.37 11.24 4.29
CA GLN A 151 -5.49 10.57 5.24
C GLN A 151 -5.35 9.15 4.75
N LEU A 152 -4.20 8.87 4.14
CA LEU A 152 -3.78 7.49 4.03
C LEU A 152 -3.42 7.11 5.45
N ASP A 153 -4.35 6.38 6.10
CA ASP A 153 -3.95 5.56 7.22
C ASP A 153 -2.78 4.74 6.70
N ASP A 154 -1.66 4.86 7.38
CA ASP A 154 -0.50 4.01 7.25
C ASP A 154 -0.89 2.59 7.74
N GLY A 155 -1.91 1.99 7.13
CA GLY A 155 -2.51 0.69 7.42
C GLY A 155 -1.61 -0.48 7.01
N ALA A 156 -0.32 -0.22 6.81
CA ALA A 156 0.76 -1.20 6.82
C ALA A 156 2.03 -0.65 7.54
N VAL A 157 1.87 0.31 8.46
CA VAL A 157 2.95 0.88 9.28
C VAL A 157 2.62 0.81 10.78
N ALA A 158 1.64 -0.01 11.18
CA ALA A 158 1.59 -0.58 12.54
C ALA A 158 2.65 -1.69 12.76
N GLU A 159 3.68 -1.76 11.89
CA GLU A 159 4.88 -2.58 12.04
C GLU A 159 6.21 -1.82 11.86
N SER A 160 6.21 -0.49 11.64
CA SER A 160 7.45 0.25 11.27
C SER A 160 7.88 1.39 12.21
N SER A 161 7.64 1.28 13.52
CA SER A 161 8.59 1.85 14.49
C SER A 161 9.82 0.96 14.69
N VAL A 162 9.98 -0.10 13.89
CA VAL A 162 10.83 -1.24 14.24
C VAL A 162 11.81 -1.59 13.15
N THR A 163 11.68 -1.03 11.94
CA THR A 163 12.58 -1.40 10.82
C THR A 163 14.03 -0.92 11.01
N ALA A 164 14.24 0.13 11.81
CA ALA A 164 15.58 0.51 12.26
C ALA A 164 16.10 -0.39 13.41
N GLU A 165 15.21 -1.07 14.13
CA GLU A 165 15.53 -2.00 15.22
C GLU A 165 15.54 -3.48 14.81
N THR A 166 14.94 -3.87 13.67
CA THR A 166 14.78 -5.28 13.24
C THR A 166 15.80 -5.75 12.20
N SER A 167 16.59 -4.83 11.66
CA SER A 167 17.78 -5.11 10.83
C SER A 167 19.03 -5.44 11.68
N ARG A 168 18.79 -5.90 12.92
CA ARG A 168 19.79 -6.43 13.85
C ARG A 168 19.26 -7.71 14.49
N ILE A 169 20.16 -8.48 15.08
CA ILE A 169 19.79 -9.61 15.93
C ILE A 169 19.05 -9.04 17.18
N PRO A 170 17.82 -9.49 17.47
CA PRO A 170 17.09 -9.08 18.67
C PRO A 170 17.75 -9.65 19.92
N THR A 171 17.48 -9.05 21.07
CA THR A 171 17.72 -9.70 22.37
C THR A 171 16.68 -10.80 22.62
N ILE A 172 16.98 -11.74 23.53
CA ILE A 172 16.04 -12.79 23.93
C ILE A 172 14.69 -12.19 24.39
N THR A 173 14.74 -11.07 25.11
CA THR A 173 13.55 -10.37 25.63
C THR A 173 12.68 -9.82 24.49
N GLU A 174 13.27 -9.19 23.48
CA GLU A 174 12.55 -8.64 22.31
C GLU A 174 11.96 -9.74 21.44
N TYR A 175 12.69 -10.85 21.28
CA TYR A 175 12.23 -12.01 20.54
C TYR A 175 11.04 -12.69 21.24
N LYS A 176 11.11 -12.85 22.57
CA LYS A 176 10.00 -13.33 23.40
C LYS A 176 8.78 -12.44 23.33
N GLN A 177 8.95 -11.12 23.47
CA GLN A 177 7.84 -10.16 23.36
C GLN A 177 7.13 -10.24 22.00
N SER A 178 7.90 -10.46 20.93
CA SER A 178 7.35 -10.65 19.58
C SER A 178 6.48 -11.92 19.51
N ILE A 179 6.93 -13.02 20.11
CA ILE A 179 6.16 -14.27 20.18
C ILE A 179 4.85 -14.07 20.94
N ASP A 180 4.89 -13.46 22.13
CA ASP A 180 3.69 -13.22 22.94
C ASP A 180 2.71 -12.28 22.23
N ALA A 181 3.21 -11.26 21.52
CA ALA A 181 2.38 -10.36 20.72
C ALA A 181 1.68 -11.08 19.56
N PHE A 182 2.40 -11.94 18.82
CA PHE A 182 1.81 -12.71 17.71
C PHE A 182 0.74 -13.69 18.19
N LEU A 183 1.00 -14.40 19.29
CA LEU A 183 0.03 -15.34 19.84
C LEU A 183 -1.22 -14.65 20.40
N LYS A 184 -1.08 -13.41 20.90
CA LYS A 184 -2.23 -12.60 21.33
C LYS A 184 -3.04 -12.06 20.14
N LYS A 185 -2.36 -11.67 19.05
CA LYS A 185 -2.97 -11.05 17.87
C LYS A 185 -3.65 -12.07 16.94
N ASP A 186 -3.09 -13.28 16.85
CA ASP A 186 -3.59 -14.33 15.96
C ASP A 186 -3.84 -15.64 16.74
N PRO A 187 -5.09 -15.87 17.19
CA PRO A 187 -5.47 -17.10 17.90
C PRO A 187 -5.26 -18.38 17.08
N THR A 188 -5.20 -18.31 15.74
CA THR A 188 -5.02 -19.48 14.87
C THR A 188 -3.63 -20.11 15.00
N LEU A 189 -2.66 -19.36 15.54
CA LEU A 189 -1.32 -19.85 15.88
C LEU A 189 -1.32 -20.78 17.08
N THR A 190 -2.47 -20.99 17.74
CA THR A 190 -2.63 -21.95 18.82
C THR A 190 -3.69 -22.98 18.48
N VAL A 191 -3.39 -24.25 18.75
CA VAL A 191 -4.33 -25.38 18.62
C VAL A 191 -4.33 -26.12 19.96
N ASN A 192 -5.49 -26.18 20.62
CA ASN A 192 -5.64 -26.80 21.94
C ASN A 192 -4.63 -26.29 22.98
N GLY A 193 -4.37 -24.97 22.99
CA GLY A 193 -3.40 -24.34 23.90
C GLY A 193 -1.93 -24.59 23.55
N ARG A 194 -1.63 -25.26 22.44
CA ARG A 194 -0.27 -25.51 21.94
C ARG A 194 0.06 -24.66 20.73
N VAL A 195 1.30 -24.19 20.64
CA VAL A 195 1.76 -23.24 19.62
C VAL A 195 2.09 -23.96 18.30
N GLN A 196 1.52 -23.49 17.19
CA GLN A 196 1.85 -23.96 15.84
C GLN A 196 3.15 -23.31 15.34
N GLY A 197 4.21 -24.12 15.21
CA GLY A 197 5.55 -23.60 14.90
C GLY A 197 5.73 -23.03 13.50
N ALA A 198 5.04 -23.55 12.48
CA ALA A 198 5.22 -23.12 11.09
C ALA A 198 4.70 -21.68 10.86
N GLY A 199 3.51 -21.38 11.38
CA GLY A 199 2.91 -20.04 11.30
C GLY A 199 3.72 -19.02 12.11
N LEU A 200 4.04 -19.36 13.37
CA LEU A 200 4.81 -18.47 14.25
C LEU A 200 6.21 -18.17 13.68
N GLY A 201 6.91 -19.19 13.16
CA GLY A 201 8.24 -19.00 12.56
C GLY A 201 8.23 -18.11 11.31
N THR A 202 7.13 -18.12 10.55
CA THR A 202 6.98 -17.25 9.37
C THR A 202 6.82 -15.79 9.77
N LEU A 203 6.03 -15.51 10.81
CA LEU A 203 5.86 -14.16 11.36
C LEU A 203 7.14 -13.64 12.00
N LEU A 204 7.88 -14.49 12.72
CA LEU A 204 9.15 -14.11 13.35
C LEU A 204 10.23 -13.77 12.31
N ARG A 205 10.36 -14.55 11.23
CA ARG A 205 11.30 -14.23 10.13
C ARG A 205 10.95 -12.93 9.40
N LYS A 206 9.65 -12.65 9.24
CA LYS A 206 9.19 -11.38 8.67
C LYS A 206 9.53 -10.22 9.60
N ARG A 207 9.44 -10.44 10.91
CA ARG A 207 9.69 -9.45 11.95
C ARG A 207 11.18 -9.19 12.22
N TRP A 208 12.00 -10.23 12.23
CA TRP A 208 13.44 -10.23 12.53
C TRP A 208 14.20 -10.93 11.39
N PRO A 209 14.46 -10.24 10.27
CA PRO A 209 15.13 -10.85 9.11
C PRO A 209 16.53 -11.39 9.42
N ASP A 210 17.26 -10.71 10.31
CA ASP A 210 18.65 -11.02 10.64
C ASP A 210 18.83 -11.83 11.93
N GLY A 211 17.73 -12.17 12.61
CA GLY A 211 17.76 -12.82 13.92
C GLY A 211 16.74 -13.95 14.06
N ASP A 212 17.20 -15.11 14.53
CA ASP A 212 16.37 -16.29 14.77
C ASP A 212 16.77 -17.00 16.07
N TYR A 213 16.01 -18.01 16.50
CA TYR A 213 16.25 -18.79 17.72
C TYR A 213 17.66 -19.41 17.81
N LYS A 214 18.32 -19.60 16.66
CA LYS A 214 19.70 -20.11 16.58
C LYS A 214 20.72 -19.12 17.13
N ASN A 215 20.47 -17.82 17.00
CA ASN A 215 21.33 -16.77 17.55
C ASN A 215 21.36 -16.81 19.09
N PHE A 216 20.39 -17.49 19.72
CA PHE A 216 20.30 -17.68 21.16
C PHE A 216 20.71 -19.10 21.62
N GLY A 217 21.31 -19.91 20.74
CA GLY A 217 21.82 -21.24 21.08
C GLY A 217 20.82 -22.41 20.93
N HIS A 218 19.62 -22.17 20.43
CA HIS A 218 18.63 -23.24 20.25
C HIS A 218 18.70 -23.89 18.88
N ARG A 219 18.49 -25.21 18.85
CA ARG A 219 18.45 -25.99 17.60
C ARG A 219 17.14 -25.84 16.83
N THR A 220 16.05 -25.55 17.53
CA THR A 220 14.70 -25.41 16.96
C THR A 220 13.94 -24.26 17.62
N LEU A 221 13.00 -23.65 16.89
CA LEU A 221 12.08 -22.66 17.44
C LEU A 221 11.31 -23.21 18.64
N GLY A 222 10.97 -24.50 18.60
CA GLY A 222 10.25 -25.14 19.69
C GLY A 222 11.03 -25.19 20.99
N SER A 223 12.33 -25.47 20.95
CA SER A 223 13.19 -25.45 22.14
C SER A 223 13.25 -24.05 22.76
N PHE A 224 13.34 -22.99 21.95
CA PHE A 224 13.32 -21.61 22.44
C PHE A 224 11.98 -21.25 23.10
N VAL A 225 10.86 -21.58 22.44
CA VAL A 225 9.50 -21.26 22.91
C VAL A 225 9.19 -21.99 24.22
N GLU A 226 9.59 -23.25 24.33
CA GLU A 226 9.39 -24.06 25.53
C GLU A 226 10.21 -23.53 26.72
N GLU A 227 11.48 -23.16 26.49
CA GLU A 227 12.38 -22.69 27.55
C GLU A 227 12.09 -21.25 28.00
N HIS A 228 11.91 -20.32 27.06
CA HIS A 228 11.81 -18.89 27.40
C HIS A 228 10.38 -18.36 27.49
N CYS A 229 9.42 -19.00 26.81
CA CYS A 229 8.03 -18.55 26.81
C CYS A 229 7.11 -19.41 27.69
N GLY A 230 7.58 -20.57 28.16
CA GLY A 230 6.79 -21.49 28.99
C GLY A 230 5.57 -22.07 28.25
N LYS A 231 5.62 -22.13 26.92
CA LYS A 231 4.53 -22.61 26.07
C LYS A 231 4.90 -23.95 25.43
N GLN A 232 3.94 -24.86 25.29
CA GLN A 232 4.17 -26.13 24.61
C GLN A 232 3.94 -26.01 23.10
N MET A 233 4.83 -26.61 22.31
CA MET A 233 4.66 -26.67 20.87
C MET A 233 3.66 -27.74 20.45
N PHE A 234 2.87 -27.44 19.42
CA PHE A 234 2.06 -28.44 18.75
C PHE A 234 2.98 -29.35 17.93
N ARG A 235 3.05 -30.63 18.32
CA ARG A 235 3.76 -31.67 17.58
C ARG A 235 2.70 -32.59 16.98
N PRO A 236 2.52 -32.62 15.65
CA PRO A 236 1.68 -33.64 15.04
C PRO A 236 2.32 -35.00 15.37
N ASN A 237 1.51 -35.94 15.87
CA ASN A 237 1.96 -37.26 16.27
C ASN A 237 2.63 -37.97 15.07
N THR A 238 3.95 -38.04 15.04
CA THR A 238 4.69 -38.96 14.16
C THR A 238 4.81 -40.33 14.82
N THR A 239 3.66 -40.90 15.19
CA THR A 239 3.57 -42.29 15.63
C THR A 239 2.52 -42.97 14.77
N ASN A 240 2.89 -43.30 13.53
CA ASN A 240 2.44 -44.48 12.76
C ASN A 240 2.93 -44.36 11.31
N LEU A 241 4.19 -44.70 11.09
CA LEU A 241 4.66 -45.30 9.84
C LEU A 241 5.66 -46.38 10.24
N ALA A 242 5.13 -47.50 10.75
CA ALA A 242 5.89 -48.74 10.77
C ALA A 242 5.97 -49.27 9.33
N PRO A 243 7.13 -49.76 8.87
CA PRO A 243 7.23 -50.38 7.55
C PRO A 243 6.42 -51.69 7.56
N ALA A 244 5.58 -51.88 6.55
CA ALA A 244 4.87 -53.14 6.34
C ALA A 244 5.90 -54.25 6.03
N THR A 245 6.26 -55.05 7.03
CA THR A 245 6.89 -56.35 6.82
C THR A 245 5.80 -57.31 6.35
N GLY A 246 5.79 -57.60 5.05
CA GLY A 246 4.98 -58.66 4.47
C GLY A 246 5.52 -60.01 4.90
N GLU A 247 4.79 -60.68 5.79
CA GLU A 247 5.01 -62.08 6.14
C GLU A 247 4.26 -62.95 5.11
N LEU A 248 5.03 -63.74 4.35
CA LEU A 248 4.52 -64.74 3.41
C LEU A 248 3.89 -65.90 4.18
N ALA A 249 2.57 -65.94 4.24
CA ALA A 249 1.84 -67.13 4.67
C ALA A 249 1.74 -68.14 3.52
N SER A 250 2.52 -69.21 3.64
CA SER A 250 2.40 -70.47 2.91
C SER A 250 1.03 -71.11 3.20
N ILE A 251 0.27 -71.46 2.14
CA ILE A 251 -0.85 -72.40 2.23
C ILE A 251 -0.51 -73.60 1.34
N ARG A 252 -0.39 -74.76 2.00
CA ARG A 252 -0.58 -76.09 1.41
C ARG A 252 -2.07 -76.43 1.45
#